data_AF-A0A3B9HVE0-F1
#
_entry.id   AF-A0A3B9HVE0-F1
#
_cell.length_a   1.000
_cell.length_b   1.000
_cell.length_c   1.000
_cell.angle_alpha   90.00
_cell.angle_beta   90.00
_cell.angle_gamma   90.00
#
_symmetry.space_group_name_H-M   'P 1'
#
loop_
_entity.id
_entity.type
_entity.pdbx_description
1 polymer ?
#
loop_
_entity_poly.entity_id
_entity_poly.type
_entity_poly.pdbx_seq_one_letter_code
_entity_poly.pdbx_strand_id
1 'polypeptide(L)' 'MNCRECVSFYITWETATPYGCKAHGFKSAQIPSIVVFSTSGEHCLLFRHKTS' A
#
# COMPACT_ATOMS: atom_id res chain seq x y z
N MET A 1 8.99 -6.23 0.22
CA MET A 1 8.36 -5.60 -0.96
C MET A 1 8.14 -4.11 -0.71
N ASN A 2 8.67 -3.24 -1.58
CA ASN A 2 8.73 -1.80 -1.35
C ASN A 2 7.44 -1.10 -1.80
N CYS A 3 6.46 -0.97 -0.89
CA CYS A 3 5.20 -0.25 -1.20
C CYS A 3 5.43 1.20 -1.64
N ARG A 4 6.52 1.84 -1.20
CA ARG A 4 6.92 3.21 -1.60
C ARG A 4 7.21 3.35 -3.10
N GLU A 5 7.70 2.28 -3.71
CA GLU A 5 7.97 2.19 -5.15
C GLU A 5 6.73 1.81 -5.95
N CYS A 6 5.56 1.60 -5.32
CA CYS A 6 4.34 1.24 -6.02
C CYS A 6 3.64 2.49 -6.58
N VAL A 7 3.27 2.50 -7.86
CA VAL A 7 2.51 3.61 -8.49
C VAL A 7 1.17 3.88 -7.79
N SER A 8 0.56 2.83 -7.22
CA SER A 8 -0.72 2.92 -6.54
C SER A 8 -0.61 3.36 -5.07
N PHE A 9 0.60 3.47 -4.54
CA PHE A 9 0.83 3.96 -3.17
C PHE A 9 0.72 5.48 -3.13
N TYR A 10 -0.08 5.97 -2.18
CA TYR A 10 -0.26 7.40 -1.93
C TYR A 10 -0.33 7.69 -0.44
N ILE A 11 -0.01 8.93 -0.06
CA ILE A 11 -0.15 9.44 1.31
C ILE A 11 -1.49 10.16 1.40
N THR A 12 -2.30 9.79 2.39
CA THR A 12 -3.68 10.27 2.56
C THR A 12 -3.76 11.56 3.38
N TRP A 13 -2.66 11.94 4.05
CA TRP A 13 -2.58 13.05 5.01
C TRP A 13 -3.49 12.93 6.23
N GLU A 14 -4.08 11.76 6.48
CA GLU A 14 -4.89 11.51 7.66
C GLU A 14 -4.02 10.97 8.80
N THR A 15 -4.13 11.55 9.99
CA THR A 15 -3.36 11.14 11.18
C THR A 15 -3.61 9.69 11.57
N ALA A 16 -4.85 9.22 11.43
CA ALA A 16 -5.22 7.84 11.74
C ALA A 16 -4.74 6.83 10.69
N THR A 17 -4.70 7.20 9.41
CA THR A 17 -4.37 6.28 8.31
C THR A 17 -3.53 6.97 7.24
N PRO A 18 -2.26 7.35 7.51
CA PRO A 18 -1.42 8.13 6.59
C PRO A 18 -1.11 7.43 5.26
N TYR A 19 -1.25 6.10 5.18
CA TYR A 19 -0.91 5.34 3.99
C TYR A 19 -2.15 4.85 3.27
N GLY A 20 -2.19 5.03 1.95
CA GLY A 20 -3.26 4.56 1.09
C GLY A 20 -2.74 3.69 -0.05
N CYS A 21 -3.55 2.70 -0.43
CA CYS A 21 -3.30 1.87 -1.62
C CYS A 21 -4.46 2.02 -2.60
N LYS A 22 -4.24 2.64 -3.76
CA LYS A 22 -5.28 2.81 -4.79
C LYS A 22 -5.68 1.49 -5.43
N ALA A 23 -4.75 0.54 -5.55
CA ALA A 23 -5.01 -0.74 -6.19
C ALA A 23 -6.00 -1.61 -5.41
N HIS A 24 -5.90 -1.57 -4.08
CA HIS A 24 -6.85 -2.26 -3.20
C HIS A 24 -7.99 -1.36 -2.70
N GLY A 25 -7.88 -0.03 -2.84
CA GLY A 25 -8.94 0.91 -2.45
C GLY A 25 -9.07 1.16 -0.95
N PHE A 26 -8.05 0.84 -0.13
CA PHE A 26 -8.08 1.07 1.32
C PHE A 26 -7.01 2.05 1.80
N LYS A 27 -7.22 2.57 3.01
CA LYS A 27 -6.29 3.38 3.78
C LYS A 27 -5.92 2.64 5.07
N SER A 28 -4.68 2.76 5.51
CA SER A 28 -4.20 2.11 6.74
C SER A 28 -3.18 2.96 7.48
N ALA A 29 -3.10 2.73 8.79
CA ALA A 29 -2.06 3.30 9.66
C ALA A 29 -0.66 2.75 9.33
N GLN A 30 -0.62 1.49 8.92
CA GLN A 30 0.61 0.79 8.57
C GLN A 30 0.82 0.77 7.06
N ILE A 31 2.03 0.38 6.62
CA ILE A 31 2.35 0.25 5.20
C ILE A 31 1.38 -0.75 4.54
N PRO A 32 0.78 -0.44 3.38
CA PRO A 32 -0.22 -1.31 2.76
C PRO A 32 0.34 -2.70 2.43
N SER A 33 1.62 -2.82 2.10
CA SER A 33 2.28 -4.12 1.92
C SER A 33 2.24 -5.01 3.16
N ILE A 34 2.30 -4.43 4.37
CA ILE A 34 2.22 -5.19 5.63
C ILE A 34 0.78 -5.61 5.86
N VAL A 35 -0.18 -4.71 5.64
CA VAL A 35 -1.60 -5.00 5.78
C VAL A 35 -2.04 -6.10 4.82
N VAL A 36 -1.66 -6.01 3.54
CA VAL A 36 -1.97 -7.04 2.54
C VAL A 36 -1.36 -8.38 2.94
N PHE A 37 -0.10 -8.39 3.37
CA PHE A 37 0.55 -9.62 3.84
C PHE A 37 -0.13 -10.21 5.09
N SER A 38 -0.50 -9.37 6.06
CA SER A 38 -1.19 -9.82 7.27
C SER A 38 -2.61 -10.32 7.02
N THR A 39 -3.27 -9.79 5.98
CA THR A 39 -4.69 -10.11 5.69
C THR A 39 -4.80 -11.30 4.75
N SER A 40 -3.95 -11.34 3.72
CA SER A 40 -4.00 -12.37 2.67
C SER A 40 -2.97 -13.49 2.88
N GLY A 41 -1.96 -13.29 3.74
CA GLY A 41 -0.83 -14.22 3.87
C GLY A 41 0.16 -14.16 2.70
N GLU A 42 -0.14 -13.34 1.69
CA GLU A 42 0.62 -13.23 0.45
C GLU A 42 1.10 -11.81 0.18
N HIS A 43 2.16 -11.72 -0.62
CA HIS A 43 2.69 -10.46 -1.10
C HIS A 43 1.70 -9.77 -2.08
N CYS A 44 1.60 -8.45 -2.01
CA CYS A 44 0.74 -7.64 -2.88
C CYS A 44 0.95 -7.95 -4.39
N LEU A 45 0.01 -8.69 -4.97
CA LEU A 45 0.01 -9.09 -6.39
C LEU A 45 -0.25 -7.91 -7.34
N LEU A 46 -0.88 -6.85 -6.82
CA LEU A 46 -1.18 -5.61 -7.56
C LEU A 46 -0.03 -4.60 -7.51
N PHE A 47 1.14 -4.98 -6.99
CA PHE A 47 2.31 -4.12 -6.96
C PHE A 47 2.74 -3.77 -8.39
N ARG A 48 2.75 -2.47 -8.71
CA ARG A 48 3.32 -1.96 -9.95
C ARG A 48 4.41 -0.95 -9.63
N HIS A 49 5.63 -1.25 -10.04
CA HIS A 49 6.79 -0.39 -9.82
C HIS A 49 6.60 0.96 -10.53
N LYS A 50 6.98 2.06 -9.88
CA LYS A 50 7.08 3.39 -10.48
C LYS A 50 8.29 3.40 -11.39
N THR A 51 8.08 3.09 -12.65
CA THR A 51 9.11 3.32 -13.67
C THR A 51 9.31 4.83 -13.78
N SER A 52 10.50 5.29 -13.37
CA SER A 52 10.97 6.66 -13.63
C SER A 52 11.37 6.82 -15.10
#